data_AF-A0A811QCH6-F1
#
_entry.id   AF-A0A811QCH6-F1
#
_cell.length_a   1.000
_cell.length_b   1.000
_cell.length_c   1.000
_cell.angle_alpha   90.00
_cell.angle_beta   90.00
_cell.angle_gamma   90.00
#
_symmetry.space_group_name_H-M   'P 1'
#
loop_
_entity.id
_entity.type
_entity.pdbx_description
1 polymer ?
#
loop_
_entity_poly.entity_id
_entity_poly.type
_entity_poly.pdbx_seq_one_letter_code
_entity_poly.pdbx_strand_id
1 'polypeptide(L)'
;MKTNSHETNMKHEVKVVADQRIKHYKVICFLGVALITWIDKAVLLNRLNEYNNVAAQVCIIYFTVALVSMLLGLTASSFPDSALCAKTVSSNGALQAFLFLNAVVHLHNIDLYSKVRHLGVSWMLTSLVFCIYWVM
;
A
#
# COMPACT_ATOMS: atom_id res chain seq x y z
N MET A 1 2.56 45.75 8.55
CA MET A 1 1.81 45.03 7.51
C MET A 1 2.80 44.30 6.60
N LYS A 2 3.35 43.15 7.02
CA LYS A 2 4.39 42.38 6.30
C LYS A 2 4.12 40.85 6.32
N THR A 3 2.94 40.46 6.80
CA THR A 3 2.53 39.07 7.06
C THR A 3 1.89 38.38 5.85
N ASN A 4 1.26 39.13 4.93
CA ASN A 4 0.51 38.55 3.80
C ASN A 4 1.39 37.87 2.74
N SER A 5 2.62 38.32 2.50
CA SER A 5 3.49 37.69 1.49
C SER A 5 4.12 36.39 1.98
N HIS A 6 4.48 36.30 3.27
CA HIS A 6 5.05 35.08 3.85
C HIS A 6 3.99 33.98 4.00
N GLU A 7 2.75 34.35 4.35
CA GLU A 7 1.65 33.40 4.50
C GLU A 7 1.18 32.84 3.15
N THR A 8 1.17 33.68 2.10
CA THR A 8 0.83 33.24 0.73
C THR A 8 1.92 32.36 0.13
N ASN A 9 3.20 32.67 0.37
CA ASN A 9 4.31 31.85 -0.11
C ASN A 9 4.33 30.47 0.58
N MET A 10 4.13 30.44 1.89
CA MET A 10 4.02 29.19 2.65
C MET A 10 2.82 28.32 2.21
N LYS A 11 1.65 28.92 1.96
CA LYS A 11 0.48 28.20 1.42
C LYS A 11 0.74 27.63 0.02
N HIS A 12 1.47 28.36 -0.81
CA HIS A 12 1.84 27.91 -2.15
C HIS A 12 2.81 26.72 -2.10
N GLU A 13 3.86 26.78 -1.27
CA GLU A 13 4.81 25.67 -1.09
C GLU A 13 4.13 24.39 -0.56
N VAL A 14 3.25 24.52 0.44
CA VAL A 14 2.49 23.39 0.99
C VAL A 14 1.59 22.74 -0.07
N LYS A 15 0.98 23.55 -0.95
CA LYS A 15 0.16 23.05 -2.05
C LYS A 15 0.99 22.28 -3.07
N VAL A 16 2.14 22.83 -3.50
CA VAL A 16 3.04 22.17 -4.46
C VAL A 16 3.53 20.81 -3.93
N VAL A 17 3.91 20.73 -2.65
CA VAL A 17 4.33 19.47 -2.02
C VAL A 17 3.18 18.46 -1.94
N ALA A 18 1.95 18.90 -1.66
CA ALA A 18 0.78 18.04 -1.61
C ALA A 18 0.43 17.46 -3.00
N ASP A 19 0.48 18.29 -4.04
CA ASP A 19 0.19 17.89 -5.43
C ASP A 19 1.23 16.89 -5.94
N GLN A 20 2.51 17.06 -5.56
CA GLN A 20 3.55 16.07 -5.85
C GLN A 20 3.30 14.73 -5.15
N ARG A 21 2.89 14.74 -3.86
CA ARG A 21 2.61 13.49 -3.12
C ARG A 21 1.46 12.69 -3.73
N ILE A 22 0.36 13.34 -4.14
CA ILE A 22 -0.77 12.66 -4.79
C ILE A 22 -0.34 11.99 -6.11
N LYS A 23 0.51 12.65 -6.91
CA LYS A 23 1.07 12.05 -8.14
C LYS A 23 1.90 10.81 -7.85
N HIS A 24 2.72 10.83 -6.80
CA HIS A 24 3.47 9.64 -6.38
C HIS A 24 2.54 8.50 -5.93
N TYR A 25 1.52 8.80 -5.13
CA TYR A 25 0.53 7.80 -4.73
C TYR A 25 -0.20 7.18 -5.91
N LYS A 26 -0.55 7.98 -6.93
CA LYS A 26 -1.13 7.48 -8.18
C LYS A 26 -0.25 6.42 -8.84
N VAL A 27 1.04 6.71 -8.99
CA VAL A 27 2.01 5.80 -9.60
C VAL A 27 2.16 4.53 -8.76
N ILE A 28 2.29 4.65 -7.43
CA ILE A 28 2.43 3.51 -6.53
C ILE A 28 1.18 2.61 -6.56
N CYS A 29 -0.02 3.19 -6.50
CA CYS A 29 -1.27 2.46 -6.64
C CYS A 29 -1.35 1.71 -7.98
N PHE A 30 -0.99 2.38 -9.08
CA PHE A 30 -0.97 1.76 -10.41
C PHE A 30 0.00 0.57 -10.47
N LEU A 31 1.23 0.75 -9.97
CA LEU A 31 2.22 -0.32 -9.90
C LEU A 31 1.72 -1.49 -9.03
N GLY A 32 1.08 -1.21 -7.89
CA GLY A 32 0.49 -2.23 -7.04
C GLY A 32 -0.60 -3.04 -7.74
N VAL A 33 -1.52 -2.37 -8.46
CA VAL A 33 -2.56 -3.03 -9.28
C VAL A 33 -1.96 -3.85 -10.41
N ALA A 34 -0.90 -3.35 -11.06
CA ALA A 34 -0.20 -4.10 -12.10
C ALA A 34 0.48 -5.35 -11.51
N LEU A 35 1.12 -5.23 -10.35
CA LEU A 35 1.81 -6.35 -9.70
C LEU A 35 0.83 -7.44 -9.25
N ILE A 36 -0.28 -7.09 -8.60
CA ILE A 36 -1.25 -8.08 -8.12
C ILE A 36 -2.00 -8.82 -9.25
N THR A 37 -2.05 -8.21 -10.44
CA THR A 37 -2.58 -8.87 -11.65
C THR A 37 -1.51 -9.70 -12.37
N TRP A 38 -0.25 -9.27 -12.34
CA TRP A 38 0.88 -9.98 -12.96
C TRP A 38 1.35 -11.21 -12.17
N ILE A 39 1.40 -11.10 -10.84
CA ILE A 39 1.91 -12.18 -9.97
C ILE A 39 0.92 -13.35 -9.96
N ASP A 40 1.46 -14.56 -10.14
CA ASP A 40 0.71 -15.80 -9.96
C ASP A 40 0.48 -16.09 -8.47
N LYS A 41 -0.52 -15.39 -7.94
CA LYS A 41 -1.01 -15.56 -6.57
C LYS A 41 -1.60 -16.95 -6.32
N ALA A 42 -2.10 -17.65 -7.34
CA ALA A 42 -2.67 -18.98 -7.18
C ALA A 42 -1.57 -19.97 -6.78
N VAL A 43 -0.41 -19.91 -7.42
CA VAL A 43 0.75 -20.74 -7.04
C VAL A 43 1.20 -20.44 -5.60
N LEU A 44 1.33 -19.17 -5.22
CA LEU A 44 1.75 -18.78 -3.86
C LEU A 44 0.75 -19.22 -2.79
N LEU A 45 -0.54 -19.04 -3.06
CA LEU A 45 -1.60 -19.39 -2.12
C LEU A 45 -1.82 -20.89 -2.02
N ASN A 46 -1.67 -21.64 -3.11
CA ASN A 46 -1.72 -23.10 -3.08
C ASN A 46 -0.60 -23.69 -2.22
N ARG A 47 0.64 -23.17 -2.35
CA ARG A 47 1.74 -23.55 -1.46
C ARG A 47 1.41 -23.25 -0.01
N LEU A 48 0.93 -22.05 0.29
CA LEU A 48 0.54 -21.70 1.67
C LEU A 48 -0.60 -22.59 2.19
N ASN A 49 -1.54 -22.97 1.34
CA ASN A 49 -2.67 -23.82 1.68
C ASN A 49 -2.22 -25.22 2.13
N GLU A 50 -1.20 -25.79 1.48
CA GLU A 50 -0.60 -27.07 1.90
C GLU A 50 -0.05 -27.03 3.34
N TYR A 51 0.49 -25.89 3.78
CA TYR A 51 0.97 -25.73 5.15
C TYR A 51 -0.14 -25.32 6.14
N ASN A 52 -1.03 -24.42 5.73
CA ASN A 52 -2.07 -23.85 6.57
C ASN A 52 -3.22 -23.22 5.75
N ASN A 53 -4.31 -23.97 5.60
CA ASN A 53 -5.53 -23.54 4.90
C ASN A 53 -6.11 -22.21 5.45
N VAL A 54 -6.07 -22.01 6.77
CA VAL A 54 -6.63 -20.80 7.41
C VAL A 54 -5.79 -19.58 7.02
N ALA A 55 -4.46 -19.70 7.05
CA ALA A 55 -3.57 -18.63 6.63
C ALA A 55 -3.76 -18.28 5.16
N ALA A 56 -3.94 -19.28 4.29
CA ALA A 56 -4.23 -19.07 2.87
C ALA A 56 -5.53 -18.29 2.64
N GLN A 57 -6.62 -18.64 3.36
CA GLN A 57 -7.88 -17.89 3.29
C GLN A 57 -7.73 -16.44 3.76
N VAL A 58 -7.00 -16.21 4.86
CA VAL A 58 -6.71 -14.85 5.35
C VAL A 58 -5.93 -14.05 4.30
N CYS A 59 -4.93 -14.65 3.65
CA CYS A 59 -4.18 -14.00 2.56
C CYS A 59 -5.08 -13.66 1.36
N ILE A 60 -6.00 -14.54 0.96
CA ILE A 60 -6.96 -14.28 -0.12
C ILE A 60 -7.83 -13.05 0.19
N ILE A 61 -8.39 -13.02 1.40
CA ILE A 61 -9.22 -11.89 1.85
C ILE A 61 -8.40 -10.61 1.86
N TYR A 62 -7.19 -10.66 2.42
CA TYR A 62 -6.29 -9.52 2.47
C TYR A 62 -5.91 -9.01 1.08
N PHE A 63 -5.52 -9.88 0.14
CA PHE A 63 -5.17 -9.49 -1.23
C PHE A 63 -6.34 -8.84 -1.96
N THR A 64 -7.56 -9.31 -1.69
CA THR A 64 -8.78 -8.68 -2.23
C THR A 64 -8.98 -7.27 -1.68
N VAL A 65 -8.84 -7.10 -0.35
CA VAL A 65 -8.93 -5.78 0.30
C VAL A 65 -7.83 -4.84 -0.19
N ALA A 66 -6.61 -5.33 -0.36
CA ALA A 66 -5.49 -4.57 -0.90
C ALA A 66 -5.78 -4.12 -2.35
N LEU A 67 -6.29 -5.01 -3.21
CA LEU A 67 -6.68 -4.67 -4.58
C LEU A 67 -7.72 -3.56 -4.61
N VAL A 68 -8.81 -3.73 -3.87
CA VAL A 68 -9.89 -2.72 -3.81
C VAL A 68 -9.34 -1.39 -3.30
N SER A 69 -8.51 -1.40 -2.26
CA SER A 69 -7.88 -0.20 -1.71
C SER A 69 -6.96 0.50 -2.70
N MET A 70 -6.17 -0.26 -3.47
CA MET A 70 -5.28 0.29 -4.51
C MET A 70 -6.09 0.90 -5.67
N LEU A 71 -7.18 0.25 -6.10
CA LEU A 71 -8.09 0.78 -7.14
C LEU A 71 -8.80 2.06 -6.67
N LEU A 72 -9.29 2.07 -5.43
CA LEU A 72 -9.87 3.26 -4.81
C LEU A 72 -8.85 4.39 -4.70
N GLY A 73 -7.61 4.09 -4.31
CA GLY A 73 -6.53 5.07 -4.24
C GLY A 73 -6.15 5.64 -5.61
N LEU A 74 -6.10 4.79 -6.64
CA LEU A 74 -5.87 5.21 -8.03
C LEU A 74 -6.98 6.14 -8.53
N THR A 75 -8.23 5.80 -8.23
CA THR A 75 -9.39 6.61 -8.60
C THR A 75 -9.39 7.94 -7.85
N ALA A 76 -9.17 7.91 -6.54
CA ALA A 76 -9.11 9.10 -5.69
C ALA A 76 -8.00 10.08 -6.12
N SER A 77 -6.84 9.56 -6.56
CA SER A 77 -5.73 10.38 -7.06
C SER A 77 -6.01 11.09 -8.39
N SER A 78 -7.14 10.79 -9.04
CA SER A 78 -7.57 11.43 -10.29
C SER A 78 -8.62 12.53 -10.06
N PHE A 79 -9.10 12.70 -8.82
CA PHE A 79 -9.99 13.80 -8.48
C PHE A 79 -9.23 15.13 -8.28
N PRO A 80 -9.91 16.28 -8.43
CA PRO A 80 -9.31 17.59 -8.12
C PRO A 80 -8.91 17.70 -6.65
N ASP A 81 -7.90 18.52 -6.33
CA ASP A 81 -7.39 18.69 -4.95
C ASP A 81 -8.42 19.26 -3.96
N SER A 82 -9.53 19.80 -4.46
CA SER A 82 -10.68 20.23 -3.67
C SER A 82 -11.55 19.07 -3.15
N ALA A 83 -11.34 17.85 -3.66
CA ALA A 83 -12.11 16.68 -3.26
C ALA A 83 -11.74 16.24 -1.84
N LEU A 84 -12.75 16.18 -0.97
CA LEU A 84 -12.59 15.73 0.40
C LEU A 84 -12.02 14.31 0.43
N CYS A 85 -11.01 14.07 1.27
CA CYS A 85 -10.39 12.76 1.48
C CYS A 85 -9.60 12.15 0.31
N ALA A 86 -9.51 12.79 -0.87
CA ALA A 86 -8.79 12.23 -2.03
C ALA A 86 -7.33 11.88 -1.70
N LYS A 87 -6.65 12.75 -0.96
CA LYS A 87 -5.28 12.55 -0.46
C LYS A 87 -5.17 11.35 0.49
N THR A 88 -6.10 11.21 1.42
CA THR A 88 -6.09 10.12 2.41
C THR A 88 -6.37 8.77 1.76
N VAL A 89 -7.35 8.72 0.86
CA VAL A 89 -7.72 7.49 0.14
C VAL A 89 -6.60 7.05 -0.81
N SER A 90 -5.98 7.98 -1.53
CA SER A 90 -4.82 7.69 -2.38
C SER A 90 -3.60 7.24 -1.58
N SER A 91 -3.33 7.89 -0.44
CA SER A 91 -2.27 7.48 0.49
C SER A 91 -2.48 6.06 1.03
N ASN A 92 -3.71 5.71 1.46
CA ASN A 92 -4.03 4.36 1.91
C ASN A 92 -3.85 3.32 0.80
N GLY A 93 -4.31 3.61 -0.42
CA GLY A 93 -4.09 2.72 -1.56
C GLY A 93 -2.60 2.48 -1.83
N ALA A 94 -1.78 3.53 -1.76
CA ALA A 94 -0.34 3.42 -1.96
C ALA A 94 0.34 2.60 -0.85
N LEU A 95 -0.08 2.77 0.41
CA LEU A 95 0.39 1.93 1.52
C LEU A 95 0.05 0.45 1.30
N GLN A 96 -1.17 0.14 0.84
CA GLN A 96 -1.58 -1.24 0.55
C GLN A 96 -0.73 -1.89 -0.56
N ALA A 97 -0.22 -1.12 -1.52
CA ALA A 97 0.70 -1.64 -2.54
C ALA A 97 2.02 -2.14 -1.91
N PHE A 98 2.59 -1.39 -0.96
CA PHE A 98 3.80 -1.82 -0.24
C PHE A 98 3.55 -3.04 0.65
N LEU A 99 2.44 -3.05 1.40
CA LEU A 99 2.10 -4.16 2.27
C LEU A 99 1.80 -5.44 1.49
N PHE A 100 1.15 -5.32 0.32
CA PHE A 100 0.95 -6.41 -0.62
C PHE A 100 2.28 -6.96 -1.13
N LEU A 101 3.18 -6.09 -1.62
CA LEU A 101 4.48 -6.52 -2.11
C LEU A 101 5.30 -7.21 -1.01
N ASN A 102 5.26 -6.67 0.21
CA ASN A 102 5.88 -7.28 1.38
C ASN A 102 5.33 -8.69 1.65
N ALA A 103 4.01 -8.87 1.59
CA ALA A 103 3.37 -10.17 1.75
C ALA A 103 3.82 -11.16 0.67
N VAL A 104 3.84 -10.74 -0.61
CA VAL A 104 4.30 -11.58 -1.72
C VAL A 104 5.75 -12.01 -1.52
N VAL A 105 6.65 -11.12 -1.13
CA VAL A 105 8.05 -11.46 -0.88
C VAL A 105 8.17 -12.52 0.22
N HIS A 106 7.40 -12.39 1.30
CA HIS A 106 7.40 -13.38 2.38
C HIS A 106 6.85 -14.73 1.90
N LEU A 107 5.75 -14.75 1.16
CA LEU A 107 5.16 -15.98 0.60
C LEU A 107 6.07 -16.66 -0.42
N HIS A 108 6.78 -15.89 -1.24
CA HIS A 108 7.74 -16.43 -2.19
C HIS A 108 8.90 -17.15 -1.48
N ASN A 109 9.26 -16.68 -0.29
CA ASN A 109 10.30 -17.24 0.55
C ASN A 109 9.78 -18.22 1.62
N ILE A 110 8.58 -18.79 1.44
CA ILE A 110 7.95 -19.69 2.43
C ILE A 110 8.85 -20.86 2.82
N ASP A 111 9.62 -21.38 1.86
CA ASP A 111 10.53 -22.51 2.04
C ASP A 111 11.76 -22.16 2.91
N LEU A 112 12.08 -20.87 3.08
CA LEU A 112 13.16 -20.41 3.98
C LEU A 112 12.73 -20.41 5.45
N TYR A 113 11.42 -20.45 5.72
CA TYR A 113 10.91 -20.44 7.08
C TYR A 113 10.63 -21.86 7.57
N SER A 114 11.23 -22.24 8.72
CA SER A 114 10.96 -23.55 9.33
C SER A 114 9.50 -23.74 9.77
N LYS A 115 8.78 -22.64 9.99
CA LYS A 115 7.37 -22.62 10.40
C LYS A 115 6.67 -21.41 9.77
N VAL A 116 5.46 -21.61 9.25
CA VAL A 116 4.59 -20.52 8.73
C VAL A 116 4.38 -19.41 9.76
N ARG A 117 4.40 -19.74 11.05
CA ARG A 117 4.31 -18.72 12.12
C ARG A 117 5.46 -17.71 12.07
N HIS A 118 6.68 -18.14 11.75
CA HIS A 118 7.83 -17.22 11.65
C HIS A 118 7.70 -16.30 10.44
N LEU A 119 7.17 -16.82 9.32
CA LEU A 119 6.83 -16.02 8.15
C LEU A 119 5.80 -14.93 8.53
N GLY A 120 4.73 -15.31 9.23
CA GLY A 120 3.70 -14.37 9.68
C GLY A 120 4.26 -13.27 10.59
N VAL A 121 5.10 -13.64 11.58
CA VAL A 121 5.74 -12.66 12.48
C VAL A 121 6.69 -11.73 11.71
N SER A 122 7.51 -12.27 10.81
CA SER A 122 8.41 -11.49 9.96
C SER A 122 7.64 -10.49 9.09
N TRP A 123 6.54 -10.93 8.48
CA TRP A 123 5.66 -10.08 7.70
C TRP A 123 5.01 -8.98 8.55
N MET A 124 4.55 -9.29 9.77
CA MET A 124 3.96 -8.29 10.67
C MET A 124 4.99 -7.23 11.09
N LEU A 125 6.21 -7.65 11.44
CA LEU A 125 7.28 -6.73 11.84
C LEU A 125 7.68 -5.78 10.71
N THR A 126 7.91 -6.32 9.50
CA THR A 126 8.25 -5.52 8.33
C THR A 126 7.10 -4.58 7.92
N SER A 127 5.85 -5.05 8.00
CA SER A 127 4.66 -4.23 7.75
C SER A 127 4.52 -3.09 8.75
N LEU A 128 4.82 -3.33 10.04
CA LEU A 128 4.82 -2.29 11.06
C LEU A 128 5.84 -1.18 10.76
N VAL A 129 7.04 -1.56 10.31
CA VAL A 129 8.07 -0.59 9.90
C VAL A 129 7.58 0.27 8.73
N PHE A 130 6.95 -0.33 7.72
CA PHE A 130 6.34 0.43 6.61
C PHE A 130 5.25 1.39 7.10
N CYS A 131 4.38 0.95 8.00
CA CYS A 131 3.33 1.80 8.57
C CYS A 131 3.90 2.98 9.36
N ILE A 132 4.93 2.76 10.20
CA ILE A 132 5.59 3.83 10.97
C ILE A 132 6.21 4.83 10.01
N TYR A 133 6.98 4.37 9.02
CA TYR A 133 7.58 5.23 8.02
C TYR A 133 6.54 6.02 7.22
N TRP A 134 5.37 5.43 6.97
CA TRP A 134 4.29 6.08 6.22
C TRP A 134 3.56 7.19 6.99
N VAL A 135 3.53 7.09 8.32
CA VAL A 135 2.90 8.06 9.21
C VAL A 135 3.83 9.24 9.52
N MET A 136 5.15 9.01 9.55
CA MET A 136 6.17 10.04 9.75
C MET A 136 6.33 10.96 8.54
#